data_AF-A0A7I7TF53-F1
#
_entry.id   AF-A0A7I7TF53-F1
#
_cell.length_a   1.000
_cell.length_b   1.000
_cell.length_c   1.000
_cell.angle_alpha   90.00
_cell.angle_beta   90.00
_cell.angle_gamma   90.00
#
_symmetry.space_group_name_H-M   'P 1'
#
loop_
_entity.id
_entity.type
_entity.pdbx_description
1 polymer ?
#
loop_
_entity_poly.entity_id
_entity_poly.type
_entity_poly.pdbx_seq_one_letter_code
_entity_poly.pdbx_strand_id
1 'polypeptide(L)'
;MAGDFGTDQAYEYGGSDLGYVTVLKVRTMHPAVPLFVPPIATPESVRIDLNRAAATIWLDPPSAITCLRRSLESLLTELGVPAESTGQKKPKRLTLHQRLTLFRDQRPDVSDLLEAVKWVGNDATHEGGQITVDDALKIAAFLEVALGMLYVVDNSEILKHAKAIVRAKRLVPKP
;
A
#
# COMPACT_ATOMS: atom_id res chain seq x y z
N MET A 1 -13.21 4.81 -18.73
CA MET A 1 -13.83 4.54 -17.41
C MET A 1 -15.12 3.79 -17.66
N ALA A 2 -15.30 2.62 -17.05
CA ALA A 2 -16.56 1.88 -17.09
C ALA A 2 -17.14 1.83 -15.67
N GLY A 3 -18.45 2.04 -15.57
CA GLY A 3 -19.18 2.05 -14.31
C GLY A 3 -20.55 1.40 -14.48
N ASP A 4 -21.24 1.24 -13.36
CA ASP A 4 -22.66 0.91 -13.35
C ASP A 4 -23.44 1.91 -12.50
N PHE A 5 -24.75 1.69 -12.42
CA PHE A 5 -25.61 2.39 -11.49
C PHE A 5 -26.18 1.38 -10.49
N GLY A 6 -26.33 1.84 -9.25
CA GLY A 6 -27.02 1.10 -8.20
C GLY A 6 -28.01 2.01 -7.48
N THR A 7 -28.72 1.44 -6.51
CA THR A 7 -29.53 2.20 -5.55
C THR A 7 -28.89 2.10 -4.18
N ASP A 8 -28.91 3.20 -3.44
CA ASP A 8 -28.51 3.26 -2.05
C ASP A 8 -29.62 3.93 -1.22
N GLN A 9 -29.71 3.61 0.06
CA GLN A 9 -30.68 4.25 0.96
C GLN A 9 -30.09 5.55 1.50
N ALA A 10 -30.80 6.65 1.28
CA ALA A 10 -30.42 7.96 1.79
C ALA A 10 -31.65 8.71 2.30
N TYR A 11 -31.46 9.56 3.31
CA TYR A 11 -32.52 10.48 3.72
C TYR A 11 -32.82 11.45 2.59
N GLU A 12 -34.11 11.64 2.29
CA GLU A 12 -34.51 12.71 1.38
C GLU A 12 -34.05 14.07 1.92
N TYR A 13 -33.59 14.95 1.02
CA TYR A 13 -33.07 16.25 1.40
C TYR A 13 -34.17 17.07 2.12
N GLY A 14 -34.00 17.25 3.43
CA GLY A 14 -34.94 17.98 4.29
C GLY A 14 -36.03 17.14 4.94
N GLY A 15 -35.99 15.81 4.85
CA GLY A 15 -36.96 14.90 5.46
C GLY A 15 -36.34 13.88 6.43
N SER A 16 -37.20 13.19 7.19
CA SER A 16 -36.84 12.04 8.04
C SER A 16 -37.06 10.69 7.34
N ASP A 17 -37.59 10.71 6.12
CA ASP A 17 -37.95 9.50 5.38
C ASP A 17 -36.74 8.95 4.60
N LEU A 18 -36.61 7.62 4.64
CA LEU A 18 -35.61 6.88 3.87
C LEU A 18 -36.10 6.74 2.42
N GLY A 19 -35.40 7.41 1.51
CA GLY A 19 -35.57 7.27 0.07
C GLY A 19 -34.48 6.39 -0.55
N TYR A 20 -34.71 5.96 -1.80
CA TYR A 20 -33.65 5.37 -2.62
C TYR A 20 -33.08 6.41 -3.55
N VAL A 21 -31.76 6.56 -3.55
CA VAL A 21 -31.04 7.41 -4.51
C VAL A 21 -30.30 6.54 -5.51
N THR A 22 -30.28 6.97 -6.76
CA THR A 22 -29.43 6.35 -7.78
C THR A 22 -28.00 6.83 -7.58
N VAL A 23 -27.08 5.88 -7.42
CA VAL A 23 -25.64 6.14 -7.29
C VAL A 23 -24.91 5.58 -8.50
N LEU A 24 -23.98 6.36 -9.05
CA LEU A 24 -23.07 5.88 -10.09
C LEU A 24 -21.83 5.29 -9.42
N LYS A 25 -21.49 4.05 -9.75
CA LYS A 25 -20.32 3.36 -9.18
C LYS A 25 -19.28 3.12 -10.25
N VAL A 26 -18.03 3.43 -9.91
CA VAL A 26 -16.88 3.11 -10.75
C VAL A 26 -16.60 1.62 -10.64
N ARG A 27 -16.42 0.94 -11.78
CA ARG A 27 -15.93 -0.45 -11.80
C ARG A 27 -14.50 -0.53 -12.27
N THR A 28 -14.15 0.19 -13.34
CA THR A 28 -12.79 0.17 -13.88
C THR A 28 -12.36 1.53 -14.43
N MET A 29 -11.08 1.82 -14.28
CA MET A 29 -10.41 3.00 -14.86
C MET A 29 -9.24 2.53 -15.72
N HIS A 30 -9.07 3.15 -16.90
CA HIS A 30 -7.97 2.86 -17.81
C HIS A 30 -7.34 4.17 -18.29
N PRO A 31 -6.05 4.43 -17.99
CA PRO A 31 -5.19 3.62 -17.12
C PRO A 31 -5.73 3.57 -15.67
N ALA A 32 -5.31 2.56 -14.90
CA ALA A 32 -5.68 2.47 -13.50
C ALA A 32 -5.12 3.68 -12.73
N VAL A 33 -5.92 4.26 -11.85
CA VAL A 33 -5.48 5.37 -10.99
C VAL A 33 -4.62 4.79 -9.87
N PRO A 34 -3.34 5.18 -9.73
CA PRO A 34 -2.49 4.70 -8.65
C PRO A 34 -3.12 4.95 -7.29
N LEU A 35 -3.03 3.97 -6.37
CA LEU A 35 -3.56 4.12 -5.01
C LEU A 35 -2.81 5.20 -4.22
N PHE A 36 -1.51 5.33 -4.49
CA PHE A 36 -0.61 6.37 -3.98
C PHE A 36 0.66 6.38 -4.85
N VAL A 37 1.55 7.35 -4.60
CA VAL A 37 2.84 7.45 -5.30
C VAL A 37 3.95 6.91 -4.39
N PRO A 38 4.47 5.68 -4.62
CA PRO A 38 5.55 5.15 -3.81
C PRO A 38 6.87 5.90 -4.08
N PRO A 39 7.78 5.97 -3.08
CA PRO A 39 9.11 6.57 -3.25
C PRO A 39 9.85 6.01 -4.46
N ILE A 40 10.70 6.80 -5.11
CA ILE A 40 11.40 6.41 -6.35
C ILE A 40 12.20 5.10 -6.15
N ALA A 41 12.84 4.94 -5.00
CA ALA A 41 13.63 3.75 -4.66
C ALA A 41 12.80 2.49 -4.36
N THR A 42 11.46 2.55 -4.35
CA THR A 42 10.61 1.38 -4.17
C THR A 42 10.87 0.35 -5.29
N PRO A 43 11.15 -0.92 -4.94
CA PRO A 43 11.44 -1.99 -5.91
C PRO A 43 10.33 -2.23 -6.91
N GLU A 44 10.70 -2.63 -8.13
CA GLU A 44 9.74 -2.89 -9.20
C GLU A 44 8.78 -4.05 -8.86
N SER A 45 9.27 -5.07 -8.16
CA SER A 45 8.45 -6.19 -7.68
C SER A 45 7.27 -5.73 -6.82
N VAL A 46 7.48 -4.73 -5.96
CA VAL A 46 6.44 -4.12 -5.13
C VAL A 46 5.50 -3.26 -5.99
N ARG A 47 6.04 -2.45 -6.90
CA ARG A 47 5.27 -1.56 -7.80
C ARG A 47 4.27 -2.32 -8.67
N ILE A 48 4.68 -3.47 -9.21
CA ILE A 48 3.80 -4.34 -10.03
C ILE A 48 2.55 -4.72 -9.26
N ASP A 49 2.69 -5.15 -8.00
CA ASP A 49 1.56 -5.58 -7.19
C ASP A 49 0.68 -4.40 -6.72
N LEU A 50 1.28 -3.23 -6.45
CA LEU A 50 0.52 -1.99 -6.19
C LEU A 50 -0.31 -1.57 -7.42
N ASN A 51 0.26 -1.65 -8.63
CA ASN A 51 -0.43 -1.33 -9.87
C ASN A 51 -1.58 -2.32 -10.16
N ARG A 52 -1.38 -3.60 -9.84
CA ARG A 52 -2.45 -4.61 -9.93
C ARG A 52 -3.59 -4.30 -8.96
N ALA A 53 -3.27 -3.95 -7.71
CA ALA A 53 -4.27 -3.55 -6.73
C ALA A 53 -5.08 -2.33 -7.21
N ALA A 54 -4.39 -1.31 -7.75
CA ALA A 54 -5.02 -0.13 -8.33
C ALA A 54 -6.01 -0.47 -9.47
N ALA A 55 -5.67 -1.45 -10.30
CA ALA A 55 -6.50 -1.86 -11.43
C ALA A 55 -7.76 -2.64 -11.01
N THR A 56 -7.73 -3.33 -9.87
CA THR A 56 -8.82 -4.23 -9.43
C THR A 56 -9.67 -3.68 -8.29
N ILE A 57 -9.20 -2.68 -7.54
CA ILE A 57 -9.85 -2.21 -6.30
C ILE A 57 -11.34 -1.89 -6.44
N TRP A 58 -11.75 -1.26 -7.54
CA TRP A 58 -13.14 -0.86 -7.79
C TRP A 58 -14.02 -2.00 -8.30
N LEU A 59 -13.43 -3.04 -8.88
CA LEU A 59 -14.13 -4.18 -9.46
C LEU A 59 -14.26 -5.33 -8.46
N ASP A 60 -13.15 -5.64 -7.77
CA ASP A 60 -13.00 -6.78 -6.87
C ASP A 60 -12.03 -6.44 -5.72
N PRO A 61 -12.53 -5.77 -4.66
CA PRO A 61 -11.72 -5.39 -3.51
C PRO A 61 -10.96 -6.56 -2.85
N PRO A 62 -11.52 -7.78 -2.68
CA PRO A 62 -10.77 -8.96 -2.22
C PRO A 62 -9.50 -9.26 -3.03
N SER A 63 -9.57 -9.18 -4.36
CA SER A 63 -8.40 -9.36 -5.22
C SER A 63 -7.38 -8.23 -5.07
N ALA A 64 -7.84 -6.99 -4.87
CA ALA A 64 -6.96 -5.87 -4.61
C ALA A 64 -6.20 -6.03 -3.28
N ILE A 65 -6.88 -6.44 -2.21
CA ILE A 65 -6.25 -6.77 -0.92
C ILE A 65 -5.21 -7.87 -1.08
N THR A 66 -5.52 -8.91 -1.85
CA THR A 66 -4.56 -9.99 -2.14
C THR A 66 -3.30 -9.46 -2.83
N CYS A 67 -3.46 -8.55 -3.79
CA CYS A 67 -2.33 -7.87 -4.44
C CYS A 67 -1.52 -7.01 -3.45
N LEU A 68 -2.17 -6.28 -2.55
CA LEU A 68 -1.49 -5.49 -1.50
C LEU A 68 -0.73 -6.38 -0.50
N ARG A 69 -1.26 -7.56 -0.14
CA ARG A 69 -0.53 -8.53 0.70
C ARG A 69 0.68 -9.10 -0.03
N ARG A 70 0.54 -9.35 -1.33
CA ARG A 70 1.65 -9.81 -2.16
C ARG A 70 2.75 -8.75 -2.28
N SER A 71 2.39 -7.47 -2.39
CA SER A 71 3.36 -6.38 -2.42
C SER A 71 4.16 -6.32 -1.11
N LEU A 72 3.53 -6.58 0.04
CA LEU A 72 4.21 -6.75 1.32
C LEU A 72 5.18 -7.96 1.33
N GLU A 73 4.77 -9.11 0.81
CA GLU A 73 5.67 -10.27 0.70
C GLU A 73 6.89 -10.01 -0.19
N SER A 74 6.68 -9.32 -1.31
CA SER A 74 7.72 -8.85 -2.22
C SER A 74 8.65 -7.87 -1.50
N LEU A 75 8.10 -6.88 -0.78
CA LEU A 75 8.85 -5.91 0.01
C LEU A 75 9.78 -6.60 1.03
N LEU A 76 9.26 -7.55 1.81
CA LEU A 76 10.08 -8.30 2.77
C LEU A 76 11.20 -9.09 2.09
N THR A 77 10.99 -9.53 0.85
CA THR A 77 12.02 -10.24 0.07
C THR A 77 13.12 -9.29 -0.38
N GLU A 78 12.76 -8.11 -0.87
CA GLU A 78 13.69 -7.06 -1.29
C GLU A 78 14.50 -6.50 -0.11
N LEU A 79 13.89 -6.48 1.09
CA LEU A 79 14.58 -6.11 2.33
C LEU A 79 15.46 -7.24 2.90
N GLY A 80 15.57 -8.38 2.21
CA GLY A 80 16.42 -9.50 2.60
C GLY A 80 15.88 -10.35 3.75
N VAL A 81 14.59 -10.22 4.09
CA VAL A 81 13.97 -11.06 5.13
C VAL A 81 13.84 -12.50 4.61
N PRO A 82 14.43 -13.50 5.28
CA PRO A 82 14.43 -14.88 4.83
C PRO A 82 13.02 -15.39 4.48
N ALA A 83 12.91 -16.11 3.37
CA ALA A 83 11.67 -16.80 2.99
C ALA A 83 11.58 -18.21 3.57
N GLU A 84 12.69 -18.77 4.07
CA GLU A 84 12.79 -20.13 4.59
C GLU A 84 13.56 -20.15 5.93
N SER A 85 13.24 -21.12 6.78
CA SER A 85 13.93 -21.32 8.05
C SER A 85 15.37 -21.76 7.85
N THR A 86 16.33 -21.03 8.40
CA THR A 86 17.75 -21.42 8.41
C THR A 86 18.01 -22.49 9.49
N GLY A 87 18.91 -23.44 9.21
CA GLY A 87 19.43 -24.38 10.23
C GLY A 87 18.65 -25.69 10.43
N GLN A 88 17.61 -25.96 9.63
CA GLN A 88 16.91 -27.25 9.65
C GLN A 88 17.41 -28.19 8.55
N LYS A 89 17.45 -29.51 8.81
CA LYS A 89 17.77 -30.55 7.80
C LYS A 89 16.89 -30.47 6.53
N LYS A 90 15.70 -29.88 6.65
CA LYS A 90 14.82 -29.53 5.54
C LYS A 90 14.31 -28.09 5.77
N PRO A 91 14.71 -27.11 4.95
CA PRO A 91 14.21 -25.74 5.09
C PRO A 91 12.69 -25.72 4.90
N LYS A 92 11.99 -25.00 5.78
CA LYS A 92 10.55 -24.78 5.68
C LYS A 92 10.29 -23.34 5.28
N ARG A 93 9.35 -23.13 4.35
CA ARG A 93 8.89 -21.78 3.99
C ARG A 93 8.28 -21.09 5.21
N LEU A 94 8.75 -19.87 5.47
CA LEU A 94 8.23 -19.02 6.52
C LEU A 94 6.92 -18.39 6.10
N THR A 95 5.97 -18.30 7.03
CA THR A 95 4.72 -17.57 6.82
C THR A 95 4.98 -16.07 6.80
N LEU A 96 4.08 -15.28 6.19
CA LEU A 96 4.15 -13.81 6.23
C LEU A 96 4.29 -13.30 7.67
N HIS A 97 3.55 -13.88 8.62
CA HIS A 97 3.64 -13.50 10.02
C HIS A 97 5.04 -13.73 10.61
N GLN A 98 5.64 -14.90 10.36
CA GLN A 98 7.01 -15.20 10.82
C GLN A 98 8.03 -14.23 10.22
N ARG A 99 7.88 -13.88 8.93
CA ARG A 99 8.76 -12.91 8.26
C ARG A 99 8.60 -11.51 8.87
N LEU A 100 7.37 -11.09 9.20
CA LEU A 100 7.12 -9.82 9.89
C LEU A 100 7.73 -9.79 11.29
N THR A 101 7.66 -10.90 12.04
CA THR A 101 8.33 -10.99 13.36
C THR A 101 9.84 -10.82 13.23
N LEU A 102 10.48 -11.46 12.25
CA LEU A 102 11.92 -11.27 11.99
C LEU A 102 12.25 -9.84 11.56
N PHE A 103 11.37 -9.21 10.80
CA PHE A 103 11.56 -7.83 10.35
C PHE A 103 11.43 -6.83 11.50
N ARG A 104 10.56 -7.11 12.48
CA ARG A 104 10.34 -6.27 13.67
C ARG A 104 11.61 -6.03 14.47
N ASP A 105 12.49 -7.01 14.54
CA ASP A 105 13.80 -6.87 15.20
C ASP A 105 14.73 -5.90 14.45
N GLN A 106 14.55 -5.72 13.15
CA GLN A 106 15.37 -4.84 12.31
C GLN A 106 14.83 -3.40 12.23
N ARG A 107 13.50 -3.27 12.11
CA ARG A 107 12.80 -1.99 11.88
C ARG A 107 11.50 -1.93 12.69
N PRO A 108 11.57 -1.78 14.03
CA PRO A 108 10.39 -1.74 14.88
C PRO A 108 9.51 -0.52 14.57
N ASP A 109 10.09 0.56 14.07
CA ASP A 109 9.42 1.82 13.69
C ASP A 109 8.37 1.64 12.58
N VAL A 110 8.55 0.65 11.69
CA VAL A 110 7.65 0.41 10.54
C VAL A 110 6.77 -0.83 10.75
N SER A 111 7.09 -1.67 11.73
CA SER A 111 6.54 -3.02 11.81
C SER A 111 5.05 -3.08 12.15
N ASP A 112 4.55 -2.15 12.97
CA ASP A 112 3.12 -2.08 13.28
C ASP A 112 2.28 -1.75 12.03
N LEU A 113 2.80 -0.90 11.12
CA LEU A 113 2.15 -0.60 9.84
C LEU A 113 2.07 -1.85 8.95
N LEU A 114 3.17 -2.61 8.85
CA LEU A 114 3.20 -3.82 8.03
C LEU A 114 2.38 -4.97 8.63
N GLU A 115 2.29 -5.05 9.95
CA GLU A 115 1.39 -6.00 10.62
C GLU A 115 -0.09 -5.62 10.44
N ALA A 116 -0.43 -4.33 10.44
CA ALA A 116 -1.80 -3.89 10.15
C ALA A 116 -2.27 -4.35 8.76
N VAL A 117 -1.42 -4.27 7.74
CA VAL A 117 -1.69 -4.78 6.37
C VAL A 117 -2.09 -6.26 6.38
N LYS A 118 -1.46 -7.08 7.25
CA LYS A 118 -1.80 -8.51 7.40
C LYS A 118 -3.19 -8.70 8.00
N TRP A 119 -3.60 -7.89 8.97
CA TRP A 119 -4.83 -8.09 9.74
C TRP A 119 -6.08 -7.52 9.06
N VAL A 120 -6.00 -6.35 8.42
CA VAL A 120 -7.17 -5.73 7.75
C VAL A 120 -7.72 -6.62 6.64
N GLY A 121 -6.87 -7.39 5.96
CA GLY A 121 -7.33 -8.33 4.93
C GLY A 121 -7.94 -9.64 5.46
N ASN A 122 -7.92 -9.90 6.78
CA ASN A 122 -8.38 -11.16 7.38
C ASN A 122 -9.63 -10.97 8.27
N ASP A 123 -9.79 -9.78 8.85
CA ASP A 123 -10.88 -9.47 9.79
C ASP A 123 -12.19 -9.08 9.09
N ALA A 124 -12.09 -8.56 7.86
CA ALA A 124 -13.22 -8.12 7.05
C ALA A 124 -14.23 -9.21 6.65
N THR A 125 -14.01 -10.47 7.05
CA THR A 125 -14.93 -11.61 6.84
C THR A 125 -15.54 -12.20 8.11
N HIS A 126 -15.03 -11.89 9.31
CA HIS A 126 -15.41 -12.61 10.54
C HIS A 126 -16.73 -12.12 11.19
N GLU A 127 -17.14 -10.88 10.94
CA GLU A 127 -18.39 -10.31 11.49
C GLU A 127 -19.55 -10.28 10.47
N GLY A 128 -19.52 -11.15 9.45
CA GLY A 128 -20.51 -11.11 8.36
C GLY A 128 -20.39 -9.87 7.45
N GLY A 129 -19.32 -9.09 7.62
CA GLY A 129 -18.95 -7.99 6.74
C GLY A 129 -18.48 -8.48 5.37
N GLN A 130 -18.68 -7.64 4.34
CA GLN A 130 -18.05 -7.81 3.04
C GLN A 130 -16.79 -6.95 3.00
N ILE A 131 -15.69 -7.50 2.49
CA ILE A 131 -14.49 -6.72 2.17
C ILE A 131 -14.88 -5.56 1.25
N THR A 132 -14.59 -4.35 1.69
CA THR A 132 -14.96 -3.12 0.97
C THR A 132 -13.76 -2.49 0.26
N VAL A 133 -14.06 -1.53 -0.62
CA VAL A 133 -13.04 -0.65 -1.21
C VAL A 133 -12.28 0.12 -0.12
N ASP A 134 -12.98 0.55 0.94
CA ASP A 134 -12.39 1.29 2.06
C ASP A 134 -11.32 0.48 2.80
N ASP A 135 -11.55 -0.82 2.99
CA ASP A 135 -10.56 -1.73 3.59
C ASP A 135 -9.29 -1.81 2.74
N ALA A 136 -9.44 -1.91 1.41
CA ALA A 136 -8.31 -1.93 0.50
C ALA A 136 -7.55 -0.59 0.48
N LEU A 137 -8.27 0.55 0.55
CA LEU A 137 -7.65 1.88 0.64
C LEU A 137 -6.90 2.09 1.96
N LYS A 138 -7.43 1.60 3.09
CA LYS A 138 -6.74 1.60 4.39
C LYS A 138 -5.42 0.83 4.33
N ILE A 139 -5.44 -0.37 3.74
CA ILE A 139 -4.22 -1.17 3.54
C ILE A 139 -3.21 -0.41 2.67
N ALA A 140 -3.67 0.21 1.58
CA ALA A 140 -2.81 1.01 0.71
C ALA A 140 -2.16 2.18 1.47
N ALA A 141 -2.91 2.88 2.33
CA ALA A 141 -2.40 3.96 3.15
C ALA A 141 -1.31 3.49 4.14
N PHE A 142 -1.46 2.32 4.76
CA PHE A 142 -0.40 1.75 5.60
C PHE A 142 0.87 1.44 4.82
N LEU A 143 0.73 0.88 3.61
CA LEU A 143 1.86 0.62 2.72
C LEU A 143 2.53 1.91 2.24
N GLU A 144 1.76 2.96 1.94
CA GLU A 144 2.30 4.26 1.55
C GLU A 144 3.22 4.83 2.63
N VAL A 145 2.73 4.90 3.86
CA VAL A 145 3.51 5.40 5.00
C VAL A 145 4.72 4.52 5.26
N ALA A 146 4.54 3.19 5.24
CA ALA A 146 5.64 2.26 5.47
C ALA A 146 6.74 2.39 4.41
N LEU A 147 6.38 2.46 3.13
CA LEU A 147 7.34 2.67 2.05
C LEU A 147 8.05 4.02 2.17
N GLY A 148 7.33 5.08 2.56
CA GLY A 148 7.92 6.39 2.83
C GLY A 148 8.97 6.37 3.95
N MET A 149 8.74 5.58 5.00
CA MET A 149 9.69 5.40 6.11
C MET A 149 10.89 4.50 5.75
N LEU A 150 10.71 3.56 4.81
CA LEU A 150 11.76 2.64 4.39
C LEU A 150 12.67 3.24 3.31
N TYR A 151 12.09 3.99 2.37
CA TYR A 151 12.78 4.54 1.20
C TYR A 151 12.82 6.07 1.26
N VAL A 152 13.46 6.60 2.32
CA VAL A 152 13.67 8.04 2.47
C VAL A 152 14.46 8.56 1.28
N VAL A 153 14.03 9.71 0.74
CA VAL A 153 14.72 10.38 -0.36
C VAL A 153 16.09 10.86 0.13
N ASP A 154 17.16 10.38 -0.49
CA ASP A 154 18.50 10.88 -0.22
C ASP A 154 18.66 12.30 -0.79
N ASN A 155 18.53 13.29 0.08
CA ASN A 155 18.71 14.70 -0.24
C ASN A 155 20.16 15.17 -0.07
N SER A 156 21.11 14.28 0.24
CA SER A 156 22.48 14.67 0.57
C SER A 156 23.17 15.44 -0.55
N GLU A 157 23.00 15.01 -1.80
CA GLU A 157 23.60 15.68 -2.97
C GLU A 157 23.03 17.07 -3.20
N ILE A 158 21.70 17.24 -3.13
CA ILE A 158 21.09 18.56 -3.34
C ILE A 158 21.39 19.51 -2.18
N LEU A 159 21.50 18.99 -0.94
CA LEU A 159 21.91 19.78 0.22
C LEU A 159 23.39 20.19 0.14
N LYS A 160 24.28 19.31 -0.36
CA LYS A 160 25.68 19.66 -0.65
C LYS A 160 25.76 20.78 -1.69
N HIS A 161 24.97 20.66 -2.76
CA HIS A 161 24.92 21.68 -3.82
C HIS A 161 24.39 23.02 -3.29
N ALA A 162 23.32 23.02 -2.51
CA ALA A 162 22.79 24.21 -1.86
C ALA A 162 23.83 24.89 -0.96
N LYS A 163 24.56 24.12 -0.14
CA LYS A 163 25.66 24.65 0.70
C LYS A 163 26.78 25.26 -0.13
N ALA A 164 27.13 24.67 -1.29
CA ALA A 164 28.15 25.21 -2.18
C ALA A 164 27.72 26.57 -2.76
N ILE A 165 26.47 26.71 -3.18
CA ILE A 165 25.90 27.98 -3.67
C ILE A 165 25.90 29.04 -2.57
N VAL A 166 25.44 28.71 -1.37
CA VAL A 166 25.42 29.63 -0.23
C VAL A 166 26.83 30.11 0.12
N ARG A 167 27.82 29.22 0.12
CA ARG A 167 29.23 29.56 0.37
C ARG A 167 29.82 30.44 -0.72
N ALA A 168 29.51 30.16 -1.98
CA ALA A 168 30.06 30.88 -3.13
C ALA A 168 29.33 32.21 -3.42
N LYS A 169 28.14 32.43 -2.84
CA LYS A 169 27.23 33.55 -3.14
C LYS A 169 26.97 33.74 -4.64
N ARG A 170 27.03 32.65 -5.40
CA ARG A 170 26.80 32.59 -6.84
C ARG A 170 26.35 31.19 -7.21
N LEU A 171 25.75 31.05 -8.39
CA LEU A 171 25.46 29.73 -8.96
C LEU A 171 26.77 28.96 -9.16
N VAL A 172 26.80 27.74 -8.65
CA VAL A 172 27.90 26.80 -8.85
C VAL A 172 27.37 25.71 -9.79
N PRO A 173 28.04 25.44 -10.93
CA PRO A 173 27.62 24.36 -11.83
C PRO A 173 27.64 23.01 -11.10
N LYS A 174 26.76 22.11 -11.52
CA LYS A 174 26.65 20.77 -10.93
C LYS A 174 27.98 20.01 -11.16
N PRO A 175 28.52 19.30 -10.15
CA PRO A 175 29.72 18.48 -10.31
C PRO A 175 29.50 17.34 -11.31
#